data_AF-A0A841AD64-F1
#
_entry.id   AF-A0A841AD64-F1
#
_cell.length_a   1.000
_cell.length_b   1.000
_cell.length_c   1.000
_cell.angle_alpha   90.00
_cell.angle_beta   90.00
_cell.angle_gamma   90.00
#
_symmetry.space_group_name_H-M   'P 1'
#
loop_
_entity.id
_entity.type
_entity.pdbx_description
1 polymer ?
#
loop_
_entity_poly.entity_id
_entity_poly.type
_entity_poly.pdbx_seq_one_letter_code
_entity_poly.pdbx_strand_id
1 'polypeptide(L)'
;MAWGDPARARFSLNESTLWSGAPDVDAPHRTSHLDAETALSRSRALFESGDAAGAQREIERLGASLSQAYVPLGDLVVRFEGGGGSADGDSAADGGSAADAVSPADGPGAAKSAVDGSAPSVERVLDLERSEHVVTASDGEQVSFLSRADEVLVHALPCPEGDRVVLEWTSPLLEEMRTDVSAGLDSAGAVDSEAGVPDPAHEAALDLVLPVPSDLRAADFRDEHKIAWAADGPTRAAVVVHARREAERLLVVCAIATSWQGLGRAPNRDLRAVLAEARAQAAAALARGEEKLRTRHRAHPAPGTDEVSLQLTGSPALRSPSSSPPSSPTAATCWRRRRVPACRPRPCRGSGRPSSRRPGPRTTPRTSTSR
;
A
#
# COMPACT_ATOMS: atom_id res chain seq x y z
N MET A 1 -2.22 6.97 0.39
CA MET A 1 -2.61 8.40 0.27
C MET A 1 -3.55 8.72 1.42
N ALA A 2 -3.39 9.85 2.12
CA ALA A 2 -4.29 10.28 3.19
C ALA A 2 -5.11 11.51 2.73
N TRP A 3 -6.41 11.52 2.98
CA TRP A 3 -7.32 12.56 2.45
C TRP A 3 -7.56 13.74 3.40
N GLY A 4 -7.33 13.55 4.71
CA GLY A 4 -7.30 14.63 5.70
C GLY A 4 -8.64 15.19 6.17
N ASP A 5 -9.74 14.44 6.00
CA ASP A 5 -10.99 14.74 6.70
C ASP A 5 -10.86 14.32 8.18
N PRO A 6 -10.92 15.27 9.15
CA PRO A 6 -10.75 14.93 10.56
C PRO A 6 -11.90 14.10 11.13
N ALA A 7 -13.13 14.22 10.62
CA ALA A 7 -14.26 13.42 11.10
C ALA A 7 -14.27 12.02 10.50
N ARG A 8 -13.60 11.83 9.35
CA ARG A 8 -13.58 10.60 8.58
C ARG A 8 -12.21 10.39 7.95
N ALA A 9 -11.26 9.89 8.74
CA ALA A 9 -9.91 9.65 8.25
C ALA A 9 -9.91 8.56 7.18
N ARG A 10 -9.67 8.95 5.92
CA ARG A 10 -9.62 8.05 4.76
C ARG A 10 -8.19 7.87 4.26
N PHE A 11 -7.85 6.61 3.96
CA PHE A 11 -6.57 6.21 3.40
C PHE A 11 -6.76 5.33 2.16
N SER A 12 -6.32 5.81 1.00
CA SER A 12 -6.22 4.95 -0.19
C SER A 12 -4.91 4.15 -0.12
N LEU A 13 -5.05 2.84 0.03
CA LEU A 13 -3.95 1.92 0.28
C LEU A 13 -3.43 1.29 -1.03
N ASN A 14 -2.14 1.06 -1.03
CA ASN A 14 -1.36 0.57 -2.14
C ASN A 14 -0.23 -0.27 -1.55
N GLU A 15 0.13 -1.37 -2.20
CA GLU A 15 1.30 -2.16 -1.83
C GLU A 15 2.18 -2.39 -3.06
N SER A 16 3.48 -2.10 -2.94
CA SER A 16 4.43 -2.05 -4.05
C SER A 16 4.57 -3.35 -4.83
N THR A 17 4.32 -4.48 -4.17
CA THR A 17 4.39 -5.83 -4.73
C THR A 17 3.05 -6.35 -5.26
N LEU A 18 1.98 -5.54 -5.17
CA LEU A 18 0.66 -5.90 -5.65
C LEU A 18 0.47 -5.55 -7.13
N TRP A 19 0.68 -6.54 -7.98
CA TRP A 19 0.54 -6.42 -9.43
C TRP A 19 -0.39 -7.50 -9.95
N SER A 20 -1.12 -7.21 -11.03
CA SER A 20 -1.80 -8.25 -11.79
C SER A 20 -0.78 -9.21 -12.42
N GLY A 21 -1.26 -10.36 -12.87
CA GLY A 21 -0.40 -11.33 -13.52
C GLY A 21 0.15 -12.40 -12.59
N ALA A 22 0.73 -13.40 -13.24
CA ALA A 22 1.59 -14.41 -12.67
C ALA A 22 2.75 -14.67 -13.66
N PRO A 23 3.82 -15.35 -13.26
CA PRO A 23 4.77 -15.85 -14.25
C PRO A 23 4.06 -16.63 -15.35
N ASP A 24 4.53 -16.46 -16.58
CA ASP A 24 4.03 -17.19 -17.77
C ASP A 24 2.61 -16.88 -18.22
N VAL A 25 1.90 -15.91 -17.61
CA VAL A 25 0.62 -15.41 -18.16
C VAL A 25 0.77 -14.82 -19.56
N ASP A 26 1.98 -14.35 -19.89
CA ASP A 26 2.37 -13.85 -21.20
C ASP A 26 2.85 -14.96 -22.14
N ALA A 27 2.99 -16.22 -21.70
CA ALA A 27 3.54 -17.30 -22.52
C ALA A 27 2.83 -17.49 -23.86
N PRO A 28 1.49 -17.39 -23.98
CA PRO A 28 0.80 -17.43 -25.28
C PRO A 28 1.16 -16.26 -26.21
N HIS A 29 1.72 -15.18 -25.67
CA HIS A 29 2.12 -13.97 -26.39
C HIS A 29 3.64 -13.91 -26.63
N ARG A 30 4.41 -14.90 -26.17
CA ARG A 30 5.86 -14.94 -26.40
C ARG A 30 6.15 -15.43 -27.82
N THR A 31 6.76 -14.58 -28.61
CA THR A 31 7.31 -14.96 -29.93
C THR A 31 8.61 -15.72 -29.75
N SER A 32 8.77 -16.86 -30.43
CA SER A 32 10.02 -17.61 -30.39
C SER A 32 11.16 -16.80 -31.03
N HIS A 33 12.41 -17.08 -30.64
CA HIS A 33 13.56 -16.38 -31.23
C HIS A 33 13.61 -16.50 -32.76
N LEU A 34 13.35 -17.70 -33.28
CA LEU A 34 13.35 -17.97 -34.71
C LEU A 34 12.25 -17.20 -35.45
N ASP A 35 11.05 -17.18 -34.87
CA ASP A 35 9.92 -16.43 -35.45
C ASP A 35 10.21 -14.93 -35.41
N ALA A 36 10.83 -14.45 -34.33
CA ALA A 36 11.21 -13.06 -34.18
C ALA A 36 12.25 -12.62 -35.21
N GLU A 37 13.31 -13.41 -35.41
CA GLU A 37 14.33 -13.14 -36.44
C GLU A 37 13.73 -13.15 -37.85
N THR A 38 12.82 -14.08 -38.12
CA THR A 38 12.14 -14.20 -39.42
C THR A 38 11.25 -12.99 -39.68
N ALA A 39 10.40 -12.60 -38.73
CA ALA A 39 9.53 -11.44 -38.85
C ALA A 39 10.33 -10.14 -38.96
N LEU A 40 11.41 -9.97 -38.19
CA LEU A 40 12.31 -8.80 -38.30
C LEU A 40 12.97 -8.72 -39.68
N SER A 41 13.45 -9.86 -40.21
CA SER A 41 14.07 -9.90 -41.54
C SER A 41 13.08 -9.54 -42.65
N ARG A 42 11.85 -10.05 -42.59
CA ARG A 42 10.78 -9.70 -43.54
C ARG A 42 10.36 -8.25 -43.43
N SER A 43 10.18 -7.74 -42.20
CA SER A 43 9.82 -6.35 -41.97
C SER A 43 10.84 -5.38 -42.58
N ARG A 44 12.15 -5.65 -42.38
CA ARG A 44 13.24 -4.85 -42.98
C ARG A 44 13.18 -4.86 -44.51
N ALA A 45 13.02 -6.02 -45.13
CA ALA A 45 12.93 -6.12 -46.59
C ALA A 45 11.72 -5.34 -47.15
N LEU A 46 10.56 -5.44 -46.50
CA LEU A 46 9.35 -4.70 -46.88
C LEU A 46 9.58 -3.19 -46.75
N PHE A 47 10.19 -2.75 -45.66
CA PHE A 47 10.51 -1.34 -45.42
C PHE A 47 11.47 -0.79 -46.49
N GLU A 48 12.53 -1.53 -46.83
CA GLU A 48 13.49 -1.17 -47.89
C GLU A 48 12.85 -1.07 -49.27
N SER A 49 11.83 -1.88 -49.56
CA SER A 49 11.05 -1.80 -50.80
C SER A 49 9.96 -0.71 -50.82
N GLY A 50 9.81 0.05 -49.72
CA GLY A 50 8.81 1.10 -49.58
C GLY A 50 7.41 0.63 -49.12
N ASP A 51 7.23 -0.66 -48.76
CA ASP A 51 5.98 -1.18 -48.20
C ASP A 51 5.97 -1.05 -46.66
N ALA A 52 5.81 0.18 -46.17
CA ALA A 52 5.77 0.46 -44.73
C ALA A 52 4.59 -0.24 -44.01
N ALA A 53 3.44 -0.36 -44.67
CA ALA A 53 2.27 -1.01 -44.09
C ALA A 53 2.48 -2.53 -43.93
N GLY A 54 3.14 -3.18 -44.90
CA GLY A 54 3.59 -4.55 -44.78
C GLY A 54 4.61 -4.74 -43.66
N ALA A 55 5.61 -3.85 -43.58
CA ALA A 55 6.62 -3.90 -42.54
C ALA A 55 6.03 -3.78 -41.13
N GLN A 56 5.03 -2.91 -40.94
CA GLN A 56 4.31 -2.76 -39.67
C GLN A 56 3.58 -4.04 -39.28
N ARG A 57 2.82 -4.66 -40.21
CA ARG A 57 2.11 -5.92 -39.94
C ARG A 57 3.06 -7.04 -39.51
N GLU A 58 4.27 -7.12 -40.07
CA GLU A 58 5.28 -8.09 -39.63
C GLU A 58 5.80 -7.81 -38.21
N ILE A 59 5.99 -6.54 -37.83
CA ILE A 59 6.38 -6.17 -36.46
C ILE A 59 5.25 -6.44 -35.47
N GLU A 60 4.00 -6.17 -35.83
CA GLU A 60 2.84 -6.41 -34.96
C GLU A 60 2.68 -7.90 -34.59
N ARG A 61 3.14 -8.82 -35.45
CA ARG A 61 3.19 -10.26 -35.14
C ARG A 61 4.16 -10.61 -34.02
N LEU A 62 5.18 -9.79 -33.78
CA LEU A 62 6.13 -10.03 -32.69
C LEU A 62 5.46 -9.93 -31.32
N GLY A 63 4.27 -9.32 -31.24
CA GLY A 63 3.42 -9.27 -30.07
C GLY A 63 4.09 -8.54 -28.90
N ALA A 64 3.53 -7.41 -28.47
CA ALA A 64 3.79 -6.95 -27.12
C ALA A 64 2.78 -7.66 -26.20
N SER A 65 3.24 -8.60 -25.37
CA SER A 65 2.48 -8.91 -24.16
C SER A 65 2.33 -7.60 -23.40
N LEU A 66 1.10 -7.17 -23.13
CA LEU A 66 0.89 -5.97 -22.34
C LEU A 66 1.53 -6.17 -20.96
N SER A 67 2.22 -5.15 -20.47
CA SER A 67 2.73 -5.17 -19.11
C SER A 67 1.57 -5.35 -18.14
N GLN A 68 1.81 -6.10 -17.08
CA GLN A 68 0.86 -6.21 -15.98
C GLN A 68 0.61 -4.84 -15.34
N ALA A 69 -0.55 -4.69 -14.72
CA ALA A 69 -0.99 -3.47 -14.09
C ALA A 69 -0.61 -3.46 -12.60
N TYR A 70 -0.21 -2.30 -12.12
CA TYR A 70 -0.19 -2.01 -10.69
C TYR A 70 -1.63 -1.87 -10.18
N VAL A 71 -1.96 -2.52 -9.07
CA VAL A 71 -3.35 -2.64 -8.60
C VAL A 71 -3.52 -1.95 -7.24
N PRO A 72 -4.49 -1.04 -7.07
CA PRO A 72 -4.79 -0.46 -5.77
C PRO A 72 -5.44 -1.50 -4.85
N LEU A 73 -5.12 -1.45 -3.55
CA LEU A 73 -5.75 -2.34 -2.57
C LEU A 73 -7.19 -1.93 -2.29
N GLY A 74 -7.44 -0.63 -2.17
CA GLY A 74 -8.72 -0.09 -1.75
C GLY A 74 -8.57 1.11 -0.82
N ASP A 75 -9.67 1.47 -0.17
CA ASP A 75 -9.75 2.55 0.78
C ASP A 75 -10.08 2.00 2.17
N LEU A 76 -9.28 2.41 3.16
CA LEU A 76 -9.58 2.28 4.58
C LEU A 76 -10.18 3.59 5.07
N VAL A 77 -11.29 3.51 5.81
CA VAL A 77 -11.91 4.63 6.49
C VAL A 77 -11.98 4.33 7.98
N VAL A 78 -11.52 5.29 8.80
CA VAL A 78 -11.63 5.27 10.25
C VAL A 78 -12.60 6.37 10.67
N ARG A 79 -13.61 6.01 11.45
CA ARG A 79 -14.57 6.96 12.03
C ARG A 79 -15.06 6.50 13.39
N PHE A 80 -15.69 7.41 14.11
CA PHE A 80 -16.34 7.16 15.38
C PHE A 80 -17.86 7.10 15.21
N GLU A 81 -18.50 6.18 15.93
CA GLU A 81 -19.95 6.17 16.12
C GLU A 81 -20.25 6.53 17.58
N GLY A 82 -21.00 7.61 17.78
CA GLY A 82 -21.32 8.09 19.12
C GLY A 82 -22.16 7.10 19.91
N GLY A 83 -21.78 6.85 21.16
CA GLY A 83 -22.61 6.16 22.16
C GLY A 83 -23.72 7.05 22.76
N GLY A 84 -23.88 8.25 22.23
CA GLY A 84 -24.83 9.26 22.70
C GLY A 84 -26.28 8.91 22.35
N GLY A 85 -26.93 8.18 23.25
CA GLY A 85 -28.38 8.25 23.39
C GLY A 85 -28.78 9.70 23.72
N SER A 86 -29.14 10.47 22.70
CA SER A 86 -29.93 11.68 22.84
C SER A 86 -31.31 11.39 22.26
N ALA A 87 -32.15 10.81 23.11
CA ALA A 87 -33.59 10.92 22.95
C ALA A 87 -33.95 12.39 23.17
N ASP A 88 -34.06 13.14 22.07
CA ASP A 88 -35.06 14.19 21.81
C ASP A 88 -34.57 15.08 20.66
N GLY A 89 -35.31 15.06 19.54
CA GLY A 89 -35.14 16.02 18.45
C GLY A 89 -35.37 15.44 17.06
N ASP A 90 -36.65 15.28 16.70
CA ASP A 90 -37.22 15.12 15.35
C ASP A 90 -36.23 14.98 14.18
N SER A 91 -36.06 13.74 13.70
CA SER A 91 -35.66 13.49 12.32
C SER A 91 -36.80 12.78 11.61
N ALA A 92 -37.61 13.60 10.94
CA ALA A 92 -38.60 13.14 9.99
C ALA A 92 -37.93 12.29 8.92
N ALA A 93 -38.55 11.14 8.68
CA ALA A 93 -38.19 10.19 7.65
C ALA A 93 -38.07 10.85 6.27
N ASP A 94 -37.01 10.51 5.53
CA ASP A 94 -37.21 10.15 4.14
C ASP A 94 -36.32 8.95 3.80
N GLY A 95 -36.97 7.88 3.35
CA GLY A 95 -36.35 6.62 2.98
C GLY A 95 -35.89 6.71 1.52
N GLY A 96 -34.57 6.64 1.31
CA GLY A 96 -33.96 6.54 0.00
C GLY A 96 -33.08 5.30 -0.08
N SER A 97 -33.48 4.38 -0.95
CA SER A 97 -32.91 3.06 -1.21
C SER A 97 -31.38 3.03 -1.39
N ALA A 98 -30.80 1.93 -0.91
CA ALA A 98 -29.49 1.43 -1.32
C ALA A 98 -29.41 1.29 -2.86
N ALA A 99 -28.24 1.64 -3.38
CA ALA A 99 -27.74 1.55 -4.76
C ALA A 99 -27.54 2.91 -5.42
N ASP A 100 -26.50 3.64 -5.01
CA ASP A 100 -25.87 4.62 -5.91
C ASP A 100 -24.35 4.47 -5.88
N ALA A 101 -23.83 4.24 -7.07
CA ALA A 101 -22.42 4.02 -7.37
C ALA A 101 -21.59 5.21 -6.92
N VAL A 102 -20.55 4.93 -6.12
CA VAL A 102 -19.49 5.89 -5.80
C VAL A 102 -18.75 6.23 -7.09
N SER A 103 -19.12 7.37 -7.69
CA SER A 103 -18.40 7.94 -8.82
C SER A 103 -17.05 8.52 -8.36
N PRO A 104 -15.94 8.27 -9.06
CA PRO A 104 -14.64 8.84 -8.74
C PRO A 104 -14.50 10.20 -9.41
N ALA A 105 -15.01 11.26 -8.80
CA ALA A 105 -14.81 12.62 -9.30
C ALA A 105 -14.92 13.71 -8.22
N ASP A 106 -14.26 13.55 -7.07
CA ASP A 106 -13.93 14.69 -6.21
C ASP A 106 -12.50 15.14 -6.50
N GLY A 107 -12.37 15.99 -7.52
CA GLY A 107 -11.20 16.87 -7.64
C GLY A 107 -11.27 17.98 -6.57
N PRO A 108 -10.15 18.64 -6.24
CA PRO A 108 -10.13 19.72 -5.26
C PRO A 108 -10.73 20.99 -5.90
N GLY A 109 -12.05 21.04 -5.99
CA GLY A 109 -12.81 22.19 -6.45
C GLY A 109 -13.22 23.07 -5.27
N ALA A 110 -12.63 24.26 -5.18
CA ALA A 110 -12.91 25.27 -4.17
C ALA A 110 -14.41 25.59 -4.07
N ALA A 111 -15.06 25.11 -3.01
CA ALA A 111 -16.37 25.58 -2.61
C ALA A 111 -16.22 26.98 -1.98
N LYS A 112 -16.56 28.03 -2.75
CA LYS A 112 -16.92 29.32 -2.17
C LYS A 112 -18.28 29.16 -1.49
N SER A 113 -18.28 29.01 -0.17
CA SER A 113 -19.48 29.21 0.63
C SER A 113 -19.31 30.48 1.46
N ALA A 114 -20.11 31.49 1.13
CA ALA A 114 -20.35 32.64 1.96
C ALA A 114 -21.51 32.29 2.89
N VAL A 115 -21.21 31.85 4.10
CA VAL A 115 -22.13 31.85 5.24
C VAL A 115 -21.32 32.26 6.46
N ASP A 116 -21.78 33.32 7.11
CA ASP A 116 -21.23 33.87 8.34
C ASP A 116 -21.51 32.89 9.49
N GLY A 117 -20.54 32.03 9.73
CA GLY A 117 -20.50 31.00 10.75
C GLY A 117 -19.10 30.43 10.70
N SER A 118 -18.27 30.73 11.70
CA SER A 118 -16.86 30.35 11.73
C SER A 118 -16.73 28.84 11.70
N ALA A 119 -16.68 28.26 10.50
CA ALA A 119 -16.36 26.86 10.31
C ALA A 119 -15.04 26.57 11.03
N PRO A 120 -14.92 25.45 11.76
CA PRO A 120 -13.68 25.12 12.44
C PRO A 120 -12.56 25.11 11.40
N SER A 121 -11.51 25.89 11.67
CA SER A 121 -10.37 25.96 10.78
C SER A 121 -9.63 24.63 10.84
N VAL A 122 -9.78 23.81 9.79
CA VAL A 122 -9.00 22.58 9.62
C VAL A 122 -7.72 22.93 8.89
N GLU A 123 -6.58 22.67 9.52
CA GLU A 123 -5.27 22.78 8.91
C GLU A 123 -4.74 21.41 8.53
N ARG A 124 -4.19 21.28 7.31
CA ARG A 124 -3.59 20.04 6.80
C ARG A 124 -2.16 20.33 6.38
N VAL A 125 -1.22 19.60 6.96
CA VAL A 125 0.21 19.77 6.71
C VAL A 125 0.80 18.43 6.31
N LEU A 126 1.50 18.40 5.18
CA LEU A 126 2.44 17.32 4.86
C LEU A 126 3.83 17.81 5.26
N ASP A 127 4.30 17.35 6.42
CA ASP A 127 5.65 17.61 6.89
C ASP A 127 6.62 16.67 6.16
N LEU A 128 7.29 17.19 5.13
CA LEU A 128 8.24 16.43 4.32
C LEU A 128 9.52 16.07 5.07
N GLU A 129 9.94 16.89 6.04
CA GLU A 129 11.13 16.65 6.86
C GLU A 129 10.89 15.43 7.76
N ARG A 130 9.71 15.36 8.37
CA ARG A 130 9.33 14.22 9.23
C ARG A 130 8.64 13.10 8.47
N SER A 131 8.28 13.29 7.21
CA SER A 131 7.42 12.39 6.44
C SER A 131 6.12 12.05 7.19
N GLU A 132 5.50 13.08 7.79
CA GLU A 132 4.28 12.99 8.59
C GLU A 132 3.15 13.80 7.93
N HIS A 133 1.95 13.24 7.85
CA HIS A 133 0.74 13.97 7.51
C HIS A 133 0.01 14.35 8.80
N VAL A 134 -0.15 15.64 9.04
CA VAL A 134 -0.75 16.20 10.24
C VAL A 134 -2.03 16.93 9.87
N VAL A 135 -3.13 16.63 10.58
CA VAL A 135 -4.40 17.34 10.48
C VAL A 135 -4.70 17.93 11.85
N THR A 136 -4.85 19.25 11.91
CA THR A 136 -5.22 19.96 13.13
C THR A 136 -6.64 20.47 12.97
N ALA A 137 -7.52 20.03 13.86
CA ALA A 137 -8.92 20.44 13.91
C ALA A 137 -9.31 20.79 15.37
N SER A 138 -10.56 21.17 15.59
CA SER A 138 -11.05 21.62 16.90
C SER A 138 -11.07 20.51 17.96
N ASP A 139 -11.14 19.26 17.53
CA ASP A 139 -11.11 18.04 18.35
C ASP A 139 -9.69 17.56 18.66
N GLY A 140 -8.67 18.09 17.97
CA GLY A 140 -7.26 17.89 18.27
C GLY A 140 -6.40 17.62 17.04
N GLU A 141 -5.18 17.12 17.30
CA GLU A 141 -4.19 16.78 16.27
C GLU A 141 -4.29 15.29 15.89
N GLN A 142 -4.40 15.04 14.59
CA GLN A 142 -4.29 13.73 13.97
C GLN A 142 -2.97 13.63 13.20
N VAL A 143 -2.29 12.50 13.32
CA VAL A 143 -0.99 12.26 12.67
C VAL A 143 -1.04 10.94 11.93
N SER A 144 -0.53 10.91 10.70
CA SER A 144 -0.40 9.70 9.89
C SER A 144 1.01 9.59 9.31
N PHE A 145 1.61 8.41 9.36
CA PHE A 145 2.94 8.16 8.78
C PHE A 145 3.12 6.68 8.42
N LEU A 146 4.04 6.40 7.49
CA LEU A 146 4.45 5.04 7.14
C LEU A 146 5.75 4.72 7.87
N SER A 147 5.69 3.96 8.97
CA SER A 147 6.89 3.58 9.73
C SER A 147 7.69 2.54 8.95
N ARG A 148 8.76 2.98 8.29
CA ARG A 148 9.71 2.06 7.63
C ARG A 148 10.37 1.09 8.61
N ALA A 149 10.58 1.52 9.86
CA ALA A 149 11.23 0.71 10.88
C ALA A 149 10.36 -0.45 11.39
N ASP A 150 9.05 -0.34 11.21
CA ASP A 150 8.06 -1.30 11.70
C ASP A 150 7.18 -1.87 10.57
N GLU A 151 7.36 -1.41 9.33
CA GLU A 151 6.66 -1.85 8.12
C GLU A 151 5.13 -1.73 8.19
N VAL A 152 4.65 -0.63 8.79
CA VAL A 152 3.22 -0.38 8.97
C VAL A 152 2.84 1.06 8.66
N LEU A 153 1.61 1.26 8.18
CA LEU A 153 0.93 2.55 8.27
C LEU A 153 0.44 2.76 9.70
N VAL A 154 0.73 3.94 10.24
CA VAL A 154 0.28 4.37 11.56
C VAL A 154 -0.60 5.60 11.40
N HIS A 155 -1.74 5.60 12.10
CA HIS A 155 -2.59 6.76 12.25
C HIS A 155 -2.98 6.92 13.71
N ALA A 156 -2.77 8.12 14.25
CA ALA A 156 -3.14 8.46 15.61
C ALA A 156 -4.05 9.69 15.60
N LEU A 157 -5.15 9.64 16.33
CA LEU A 157 -6.16 10.69 16.38
C LEU A 157 -6.80 10.78 17.77
N PRO A 158 -7.36 11.94 18.15
CA PRO A 158 -8.18 12.06 19.34
C PRO A 158 -9.33 11.05 19.31
N CYS A 159 -9.66 10.49 20.47
CA CYS A 159 -10.66 9.43 20.59
C CYS A 159 -11.64 9.78 21.71
N PRO A 160 -12.84 10.28 21.37
CA PRO A 160 -13.84 10.65 22.37
C PRO A 160 -14.19 9.48 23.29
N GLU A 161 -14.42 9.76 24.57
CA GLU A 161 -14.81 8.75 25.54
C GLU A 161 -16.21 8.18 25.20
N GLY A 162 -16.36 6.86 25.23
CA GLY A 162 -17.62 6.17 24.94
C GLY A 162 -17.97 5.99 23.46
N ASP A 163 -17.24 6.63 22.55
CA ASP A 163 -17.44 6.43 21.11
C ASP A 163 -16.89 5.09 20.65
N ARG A 164 -17.66 4.38 19.81
CA ARG A 164 -17.24 3.14 19.18
C ARG A 164 -16.37 3.45 17.96
N VAL A 165 -15.27 2.71 17.82
CA VAL A 165 -14.43 2.76 16.63
C VAL A 165 -15.01 1.92 15.51
N VAL A 166 -15.10 2.49 14.31
CA VAL A 166 -15.53 1.79 13.10
C VAL A 166 -14.43 1.84 12.06
N LEU A 167 -14.08 0.66 11.56
CA LEU A 167 -13.17 0.45 10.45
C LEU A 167 -13.99 0.04 9.22
N GLU A 168 -14.00 0.90 8.21
CA GLU A 168 -14.68 0.66 6.94
C GLU A 168 -13.65 0.36 5.84
N TRP A 169 -13.99 -0.59 4.99
CA TRP A 169 -13.15 -0.99 3.86
C TRP A 169 -13.95 -1.06 2.57
N THR A 170 -13.37 -0.51 1.51
CA THR A 170 -13.89 -0.61 0.14
C THR A 170 -12.75 -0.96 -0.79
N SER A 171 -12.89 -2.00 -1.61
CA SER A 171 -11.89 -2.41 -2.59
C SER A 171 -12.53 -2.67 -3.97
N PRO A 172 -11.82 -2.37 -5.07
CA PRO A 172 -12.19 -2.88 -6.38
C PRO A 172 -11.83 -4.37 -6.57
N LEU A 173 -11.14 -4.99 -5.61
CA LEU A 173 -10.76 -6.40 -5.63
C LEU A 173 -11.81 -7.25 -4.95
N LEU A 174 -11.88 -8.52 -5.37
CA LEU A 174 -12.66 -9.51 -4.66
C LEU A 174 -12.09 -9.73 -3.26
N GLU A 175 -12.98 -9.93 -2.29
CA GLU A 175 -12.61 -10.35 -0.94
C GLU A 175 -12.68 -11.89 -0.86
N GLU A 176 -11.54 -12.56 -0.72
CA GLU A 176 -11.50 -14.02 -0.52
C GLU A 176 -11.76 -14.38 0.94
N MET A 177 -11.36 -13.49 1.87
CA MET A 177 -11.61 -13.64 3.30
C MET A 177 -11.72 -12.27 3.97
N ARG A 178 -12.63 -12.17 4.94
CA ARG A 178 -12.80 -11.04 5.84
C ARG A 178 -13.06 -11.53 7.26
N THR A 179 -12.33 -10.97 8.22
CA THR A 179 -12.62 -11.08 9.65
C THR A 179 -12.75 -9.67 10.20
N ASP A 180 -13.89 -9.37 10.81
CA ASP A 180 -14.19 -8.06 11.36
C ASP A 180 -14.60 -8.26 12.83
N VAL A 181 -13.83 -7.66 13.73
CA VAL A 181 -14.14 -7.64 15.15
C VAL A 181 -14.14 -6.20 15.60
N SER A 182 -15.32 -5.65 15.82
CA SER A 182 -15.48 -4.41 16.56
C SER A 182 -15.88 -4.74 17.99
N ALA A 183 -15.14 -4.23 18.97
CA ALA A 183 -15.52 -4.36 20.36
C ALA A 183 -16.81 -3.55 20.59
N GLY A 184 -17.92 -4.26 20.74
CA GLY A 184 -19.24 -3.72 21.07
C GLY A 184 -19.81 -4.51 22.25
N LEU A 185 -20.40 -3.77 23.20
CA LEU A 185 -20.77 -4.12 24.58
C LEU A 185 -21.54 -5.43 24.87
N ASP A 186 -21.92 -6.24 23.87
CA ASP A 186 -22.88 -7.34 24.06
C ASP A 186 -22.44 -8.71 23.49
N SER A 187 -21.14 -9.01 23.40
CA SER A 187 -20.67 -10.34 22.98
C SER A 187 -20.56 -11.34 24.14
N ALA A 188 -21.69 -11.62 24.80
CA ALA A 188 -21.85 -12.76 25.72
C ALA A 188 -22.04 -14.12 25.01
N GLY A 189 -21.80 -14.19 23.70
CA GLY A 189 -21.90 -15.40 22.90
C GLY A 189 -20.53 -15.83 22.37
N ALA A 190 -19.83 -16.67 23.12
CA ALA A 190 -18.59 -17.31 22.71
C ALA A 190 -18.79 -18.12 21.43
N VAL A 191 -17.89 -17.92 20.45
CA VAL A 191 -17.71 -18.84 19.33
C VAL A 191 -16.36 -19.52 19.55
N ASP A 192 -16.38 -20.84 19.74
CA ASP A 192 -15.18 -21.68 19.75
C ASP A 192 -14.49 -21.58 18.39
N SER A 193 -13.26 -21.07 18.33
CA SER A 193 -12.42 -21.19 17.14
C SER A 193 -10.93 -21.12 17.48
N GLU A 194 -10.26 -22.27 17.36
CA GLU A 194 -8.81 -22.38 17.24
C GLU A 194 -8.32 -21.78 15.91
N ALA A 195 -8.32 -20.46 15.79
CA ALA A 195 -7.53 -19.70 14.82
C ALA A 195 -7.65 -18.19 15.10
N GLY A 196 -6.79 -17.65 15.97
CA GLY A 196 -6.56 -16.21 16.05
C GLY A 196 -7.71 -15.39 16.62
N VAL A 197 -8.09 -15.67 17.88
CA VAL A 197 -8.92 -14.76 18.67
C VAL A 197 -8.18 -13.40 18.76
N PRO A 198 -8.79 -12.28 18.36
CA PRO A 198 -8.19 -10.97 18.54
C PRO A 198 -7.91 -10.73 20.02
N ASP A 199 -6.77 -10.13 20.32
CA ASP A 199 -6.44 -9.71 21.68
C ASP A 199 -7.60 -8.83 22.21
N PRO A 200 -8.19 -9.14 23.38
CA PRO A 200 -9.25 -8.32 23.97
C PRO A 200 -8.82 -6.87 24.24
N ALA A 201 -7.52 -6.56 24.13
CA ALA A 201 -7.01 -5.19 24.15
C ALA A 201 -7.29 -4.39 22.86
N HIS A 202 -7.80 -4.99 21.78
CA HIS A 202 -8.14 -4.28 20.54
C HIS A 202 -9.56 -3.69 20.60
N GLU A 203 -9.67 -2.41 20.25
CA GLU A 203 -10.95 -1.71 20.14
C GLU A 203 -11.68 -2.11 18.85
N ALA A 204 -10.92 -2.28 17.76
CA ALA A 204 -11.41 -2.78 16.49
C ALA A 204 -10.29 -3.51 15.74
N ALA A 205 -10.64 -4.55 14.98
CA ALA A 205 -9.74 -5.33 14.17
C ALA A 205 -10.43 -5.74 12.86
N LEU A 206 -9.74 -5.53 11.74
CA LEU A 206 -10.17 -5.91 10.40
C LEU A 206 -9.03 -6.64 9.70
N ASP A 207 -9.26 -7.90 9.34
CA ASP A 207 -8.32 -8.71 8.57
C ASP A 207 -8.97 -9.09 7.23
N LEU A 208 -8.24 -8.90 6.13
CA LEU A 208 -8.72 -9.14 4.76
C LEU A 208 -7.71 -9.95 3.97
N VAL A 209 -8.21 -10.80 3.06
CA VAL A 209 -7.40 -11.37 1.97
C VAL A 209 -8.01 -11.00 0.64
N LEU A 210 -7.20 -10.34 -0.19
CA LEU A 210 -7.58 -9.81 -1.49
C LEU A 210 -6.75 -10.49 -2.58
N PRO A 211 -7.32 -11.39 -3.41
CA PRO A 211 -6.68 -11.84 -4.63
C PRO A 211 -6.58 -10.70 -5.65
N VAL A 212 -5.53 -10.74 -6.47
CA VAL A 212 -5.33 -9.87 -7.63
C VAL A 212 -5.60 -10.64 -8.90
N PRO A 213 -6.27 -10.05 -9.89
CA PRO A 213 -6.47 -10.72 -11.18
C PRO A 213 -5.18 -11.17 -11.86
N SER A 214 -5.25 -12.32 -12.54
CA SER A 214 -4.11 -12.90 -13.25
C SER A 214 -3.84 -12.29 -14.63
N ASP A 215 -4.75 -11.50 -15.19
CA ASP A 215 -4.61 -10.98 -16.56
C ASP A 215 -5.25 -9.60 -16.77
N LEU A 216 -5.37 -8.80 -15.71
CA LEU A 216 -5.93 -7.46 -15.83
C LEU A 216 -5.02 -6.56 -16.66
N ARG A 217 -5.52 -6.12 -17.82
CA ARG A 217 -4.90 -5.07 -18.62
C ARG A 217 -5.16 -3.72 -17.96
N ALA A 218 -4.19 -2.81 -18.04
CA ALA A 218 -4.36 -1.46 -17.50
C ALA A 218 -5.59 -0.72 -18.05
N ALA A 219 -6.01 -1.02 -19.28
CA ALA A 219 -7.21 -0.44 -19.92
C ALA A 219 -8.53 -1.03 -19.40
N ASP A 220 -8.51 -2.25 -18.84
CA ASP A 220 -9.72 -3.02 -18.49
C ASP A 220 -10.08 -2.89 -17.00
N PHE A 221 -9.35 -2.08 -16.23
CA PHE A 221 -9.58 -1.88 -14.78
C PHE A 221 -11.02 -1.41 -14.44
N ARG A 222 -11.80 -0.94 -15.41
CA ARG A 222 -13.17 -0.42 -15.21
C ARG A 222 -14.27 -1.32 -15.81
N ASP A 223 -13.92 -2.47 -16.38
CA ASP A 223 -14.88 -3.39 -17.01
C ASP A 223 -14.88 -4.73 -16.26
N GLU A 224 -15.74 -4.83 -15.23
CA GLU A 224 -15.83 -5.98 -14.31
C GLU A 224 -16.11 -7.31 -15.03
N HIS A 225 -16.65 -7.28 -16.25
CA HIS A 225 -17.09 -8.47 -16.99
C HIS A 225 -15.99 -9.23 -17.74
N LYS A 226 -14.72 -8.80 -17.68
CA LYS A 226 -13.61 -9.41 -18.44
C LYS A 226 -12.40 -9.82 -17.62
N ILE A 227 -12.55 -9.93 -16.30
CA ILE A 227 -11.42 -10.23 -15.43
C ILE A 227 -11.28 -11.75 -15.28
N ALA A 228 -10.20 -12.35 -15.81
CA ALA A 228 -9.91 -13.75 -15.52
C ALA A 228 -9.19 -13.85 -14.17
N TRP A 229 -9.81 -14.61 -13.28
CA TRP A 229 -9.27 -15.01 -12.00
C TRP A 229 -8.75 -16.43 -12.16
N ALA A 230 -7.65 -16.60 -12.90
CA ALA A 230 -7.13 -17.95 -13.16
C ALA A 230 -6.91 -18.68 -11.84
N ALA A 231 -7.28 -19.96 -11.81
CA ALA A 231 -7.23 -20.80 -10.61
C ALA A 231 -5.80 -20.95 -10.05
N ASP A 232 -4.79 -20.84 -10.93
CA ASP A 232 -3.39 -21.04 -10.57
C ASP A 232 -2.70 -19.73 -10.17
N GLY A 233 -2.80 -19.44 -8.87
CA GLY A 233 -1.85 -18.61 -8.13
C GLY A 233 -1.86 -17.10 -8.42
N PRO A 234 -3.01 -16.40 -8.31
CA PRO A 234 -2.99 -14.95 -8.26
C PRO A 234 -2.16 -14.46 -7.07
N THR A 235 -1.49 -13.32 -7.23
CA THR A 235 -0.94 -12.60 -6.08
C THR A 235 -2.08 -12.32 -5.11
N ARG A 236 -1.86 -12.57 -3.82
CA ARG A 236 -2.79 -12.24 -2.74
C ARG A 236 -2.15 -11.21 -1.83
N ALA A 237 -2.93 -10.25 -1.37
CA ALA A 237 -2.59 -9.38 -0.26
C ALA A 237 -3.36 -9.80 0.98
N ALA A 238 -2.66 -9.93 2.11
CA ALA A 238 -3.26 -9.90 3.43
C ALA A 238 -3.16 -8.46 3.95
N VAL A 239 -4.31 -7.85 4.27
CA VAL A 239 -4.40 -6.51 4.87
C VAL A 239 -4.91 -6.68 6.29
N VAL A 240 -4.17 -6.17 7.26
CA VAL A 240 -4.50 -6.27 8.69
C VAL A 240 -4.53 -4.87 9.28
N VAL A 241 -5.71 -4.44 9.73
CA VAL A 241 -5.96 -3.12 10.33
C VAL A 241 -6.47 -3.30 11.74
N HIS A 242 -5.64 -2.99 12.72
CA HIS A 242 -6.01 -3.09 14.14
C HIS A 242 -5.96 -1.71 14.79
N ALA A 243 -6.86 -1.46 15.72
CA ALA A 243 -7.00 -0.22 16.44
C ALA A 243 -7.00 -0.47 17.96
N ARG A 244 -6.31 0.39 18.70
CA ARG A 244 -6.25 0.35 20.16
C ARG A 244 -6.35 1.75 20.74
N ARG A 245 -7.15 1.91 21.79
CA ARG A 245 -7.23 3.16 22.55
C ARG A 245 -6.02 3.29 23.48
N GLU A 246 -5.34 4.44 23.43
CA GLU A 246 -4.22 4.83 24.30
C GLU A 246 -4.56 6.16 24.97
N ALA A 247 -5.01 6.10 26.24
CA ALA A 247 -5.57 7.26 26.94
C ALA A 247 -6.71 7.91 26.13
N GLU A 248 -6.57 9.18 25.75
CA GLU A 248 -7.57 9.96 25.00
C GLU A 248 -7.38 9.88 23.47
N ARG A 249 -6.55 8.94 23.00
CA ARG A 249 -6.20 8.79 21.58
C ARG A 249 -6.50 7.39 21.09
N LEU A 250 -6.74 7.28 19.80
CA LEU A 250 -6.85 6.02 19.08
C LEU A 250 -5.57 5.84 18.28
N LEU A 251 -4.93 4.69 18.44
CA LEU A 251 -3.84 4.25 17.59
C LEU A 251 -4.37 3.21 16.61
N VAL A 252 -4.34 3.53 15.31
CA VAL A 252 -4.67 2.62 14.22
C VAL A 252 -3.37 2.21 13.52
N VAL A 253 -3.21 0.92 13.31
CA VAL A 253 -2.07 0.33 12.60
C VAL A 253 -2.60 -0.51 11.45
N CYS A 254 -2.02 -0.33 10.26
CA CYS A 254 -2.29 -1.14 9.09
C CYS A 254 -1.00 -1.79 8.58
N ALA A 255 -0.97 -3.13 8.58
CA ALA A 255 0.09 -3.95 8.04
C ALA A 255 -0.39 -4.67 6.78
N ILE A 256 0.47 -4.76 5.77
CA ILE A 256 0.14 -5.42 4.51
C ILE A 256 1.28 -6.38 4.16
N ALA A 257 0.94 -7.63 3.88
CA ALA A 257 1.87 -8.63 3.35
C ALA A 257 1.30 -9.25 2.07
N THR A 258 2.17 -9.64 1.14
CA THR A 258 1.73 -10.26 -0.12
C THR A 258 2.31 -11.66 -0.30
N SER A 259 1.64 -12.46 -1.15
CA SER A 259 2.13 -13.76 -1.57
C SER A 259 3.28 -13.70 -2.59
N TRP A 260 3.74 -12.50 -2.95
CA TRP A 260 4.85 -12.28 -3.88
C TRP A 260 6.18 -12.84 -3.33
N GLN A 261 7.00 -13.42 -4.22
CA GLN A 261 8.25 -14.12 -3.84
C GLN A 261 9.49 -13.64 -4.58
N GLY A 262 9.39 -12.58 -5.38
CA GLY A 262 10.44 -12.16 -6.28
C GLY A 262 10.05 -12.25 -7.74
N LEU A 263 10.80 -11.52 -8.57
CA LEU A 263 10.64 -11.55 -10.02
C LEU A 263 10.84 -12.97 -10.58
N GLY A 264 9.92 -13.40 -11.45
CA GLY A 264 9.97 -14.71 -12.11
C GLY A 264 9.57 -15.90 -11.24
N ARG A 265 9.10 -15.67 -10.00
CA ARG A 265 8.57 -16.72 -9.12
C ARG A 265 7.06 -16.61 -9.00
N ALA A 266 6.39 -17.75 -8.93
CA ALA A 266 4.94 -17.78 -8.73
C ALA A 266 4.60 -17.16 -7.36
N PRO A 267 3.56 -16.32 -7.25
CA PRO A 267 3.19 -15.67 -6.00
C PRO A 267 2.33 -16.60 -5.13
N ASN A 268 2.85 -17.79 -4.82
CA ASN A 268 2.15 -18.87 -4.14
C ASN A 268 2.67 -19.13 -2.71
N ARG A 269 3.11 -18.09 -1.99
CA ARG A 269 3.38 -18.23 -0.54
C ARG A 269 2.13 -18.76 0.15
N ASP A 270 2.34 -19.59 1.17
CA ASP A 270 1.25 -20.05 2.03
C ASP A 270 0.49 -18.84 2.60
N LEU A 271 -0.81 -18.75 2.28
CA LEU A 271 -1.66 -17.63 2.67
C LEU A 271 -1.75 -17.50 4.19
N ARG A 272 -1.75 -18.61 4.93
CA ARG A 272 -1.77 -18.58 6.39
C ARG A 272 -0.52 -17.90 6.95
N ALA A 273 0.64 -18.20 6.37
CA ALA A 273 1.89 -17.56 6.75
C ALA A 273 1.92 -16.07 6.39
N VAL A 274 1.42 -15.68 5.21
CA VAL A 274 1.32 -14.26 4.78
C VAL A 274 0.41 -13.47 5.73
N LEU A 275 -0.76 -14.02 6.08
CA LEU A 275 -1.67 -13.39 7.04
C LEU A 275 -1.06 -13.33 8.45
N ALA A 276 -0.38 -14.38 8.90
CA ALA A 276 0.29 -14.41 10.20
C ALA A 276 1.42 -13.37 10.29
N GLU A 277 2.16 -13.14 9.20
CA GLU A 277 3.19 -12.09 9.11
C GLU A 277 2.58 -10.70 9.31
N ALA A 278 1.53 -10.36 8.55
CA ALA A 278 0.84 -9.07 8.67
C ALA A 278 0.25 -8.87 10.08
N ARG A 279 -0.36 -9.91 10.66
CA ARG A 279 -0.85 -9.88 12.05
C ARG A 279 0.27 -9.65 13.06
N ALA A 280 1.40 -10.33 12.91
CA ALA A 280 2.53 -10.16 13.80
C ALA A 280 3.13 -8.75 13.72
N GLN A 281 3.22 -8.16 12.51
CA GLN A 281 3.65 -6.78 12.32
C GLN A 281 2.70 -5.79 13.01
N ALA A 282 1.39 -5.89 12.76
CA ALA A 282 0.37 -5.03 13.37
C ALA A 282 0.38 -5.14 14.91
N ALA A 283 0.37 -6.36 15.45
CA ALA A 283 0.40 -6.60 16.89
C ALA A 283 1.68 -6.07 17.54
N ALA A 284 2.84 -6.29 16.91
CA ALA A 284 4.11 -5.78 17.42
C ALA A 284 4.16 -4.25 17.39
N ALA A 285 3.58 -3.59 16.37
CA ALA A 285 3.50 -2.15 16.29
C ALA A 285 2.57 -1.59 17.36
N LEU A 286 1.36 -2.14 17.53
CA LEU A 286 0.46 -1.77 18.62
C LEU A 286 1.14 -1.93 19.98
N ALA A 287 1.81 -3.06 20.26
CA ALA A 287 2.53 -3.26 21.51
C ALA A 287 3.59 -2.19 21.82
N ARG A 288 4.10 -1.47 20.81
CA ARG A 288 5.05 -0.35 21.01
C ARG A 288 4.38 0.96 21.40
N GLY A 289 3.16 1.21 20.92
CA GLY A 289 2.40 2.45 21.13
C GLY A 289 2.85 3.62 20.26
N GLU A 290 2.04 4.69 20.24
CA GLU A 290 2.18 5.83 19.31
C GLU A 290 3.57 6.48 19.40
N GLU A 291 3.98 6.89 20.60
CA GLU A 291 5.20 7.69 20.80
C GLU A 291 6.47 6.95 20.36
N LYS A 292 6.54 5.65 20.65
CA LYS A 292 7.69 4.82 20.28
C LYS A 292 7.72 4.56 18.78
N LEU A 293 6.57 4.35 18.14
CA LEU A 293 6.48 4.23 16.68
C LEU A 293 6.93 5.53 16.00
N ARG A 294 6.45 6.68 16.46
CA ARG A 294 6.80 8.00 15.91
C ARG A 294 8.29 8.30 16.08
N THR A 295 8.86 7.99 17.25
CA THR A 295 10.31 8.09 17.49
C THR A 295 11.12 7.22 16.53
N ARG A 296 10.71 5.96 16.33
CA ARG A 296 11.39 5.03 15.42
C ARG A 296 11.29 5.44 13.97
N HIS A 297 10.12 5.93 13.54
CA HIS A 297 9.89 6.50 12.22
C HIS A 297 10.88 7.62 11.92
N ARG A 298 10.97 8.61 12.80
CA ARG A 298 11.90 9.75 12.67
C ARG A 298 13.38 9.33 12.70
N ALA A 299 13.70 8.26 13.40
CA ALA A 299 15.06 7.70 13.42
C ALA A 299 15.42 6.90 12.15
N HIS A 300 14.45 6.62 11.27
CA HIS A 300 14.65 5.85 10.02
C HIS A 300 14.06 6.59 8.81
N PRO A 301 14.54 7.81 8.51
CA PRO A 301 14.05 8.57 7.37
C PRO A 301 14.24 7.81 6.05
N ALA A 302 13.44 8.16 5.05
CA ALA A 302 13.62 7.60 3.71
C ALA A 302 14.99 8.03 3.14
N PRO A 303 15.68 7.18 2.37
CA PRO A 303 16.98 7.55 1.81
C PRO A 303 16.84 8.80 0.94
N GLY A 304 17.68 9.81 1.21
CA GLY A 304 17.73 11.05 0.44
C GLY A 304 16.81 12.19 0.91
N THR A 305 15.98 12.00 1.94
CA THR A 305 15.09 13.08 2.44
C THR A 305 15.87 14.32 2.90
N ASP A 306 17.03 14.11 3.51
CA ASP A 306 17.82 15.19 4.12
C ASP A 306 18.86 15.76 3.15
N GLU A 307 18.91 15.26 1.91
CA GLU A 307 19.93 15.66 0.92
C GLU A 307 19.57 16.95 0.18
N VAL A 308 18.29 17.30 0.11
CA VAL A 308 17.79 18.44 -0.67
C VAL A 308 16.80 19.26 0.13
N SER A 309 17.06 20.56 0.26
CA SER A 309 16.13 21.54 0.83
C SER A 309 15.80 22.63 -0.19
N LEU A 310 14.51 22.96 -0.35
CA LEU A 310 14.04 24.07 -1.18
C LEU A 310 13.32 25.10 -0.30
N GLN A 311 13.83 26.32 -0.26
CA GLN A 311 13.17 27.44 0.40
C GLN A 311 12.55 28.37 -0.65
N LEU A 312 11.23 28.52 -0.60
CA LEU A 312 10.50 29.48 -1.42
C LEU A 312 10.19 30.72 -0.59
N THR A 313 10.55 31.90 -1.09
CA THR A 313 10.25 33.19 -0.44
C THR A 313 9.05 33.85 -1.12
N GLY A 314 8.26 34.62 -0.36
CA GLY A 314 7.17 35.45 -0.93
C GLY A 314 5.76 34.98 -0.60
N SER A 315 5.59 33.81 0.03
CA SER A 315 4.32 33.49 0.70
C SER A 315 4.17 34.40 1.94
N PRO A 316 2.97 34.94 2.21
CA PRO A 316 2.72 35.57 3.50
C PRO A 316 3.10 34.57 4.60
N ALA A 317 3.84 35.02 5.61
CA ALA A 317 4.29 34.15 6.68
C ALA A 317 3.06 33.44 7.28
N LEU A 318 2.95 32.12 7.05
CA LEU A 318 2.05 31.28 7.83
C LEU A 318 2.39 31.59 9.28
N ARG A 319 1.37 31.93 10.08
CA ARG A 319 1.55 32.15 11.51
C ARG A 319 2.13 30.86 12.05
N SER A 320 3.44 30.84 12.31
CA SER A 320 4.07 29.67 12.90
C SER A 320 3.31 29.31 14.16
N PRO A 321 2.93 28.04 14.38
CA PRO A 321 2.48 27.61 15.69
C PRO A 321 3.58 28.03 16.67
N SER A 322 3.19 28.69 17.76
CA SER A 322 4.11 29.32 18.70
C SER A 322 5.06 28.27 19.28
N SER A 323 6.20 28.08 18.65
CA SER A 323 7.36 27.48 19.30
C SER A 323 8.03 28.61 20.04
N SER A 324 8.01 28.53 21.37
CA SER A 324 8.90 29.34 22.19
C SER A 324 10.34 29.09 21.72
N PRO A 325 11.11 30.11 21.36
CA PRO A 325 12.48 29.90 20.92
C PRO A 325 13.34 29.47 22.11
N PRO A 326 14.28 28.51 21.94
CA PRO A 326 15.36 28.37 22.90
C PRO A 326 16.21 29.64 22.89
N SER A 327 16.56 30.11 24.08
CA SER A 327 17.36 31.30 24.31
C SER A 327 18.77 31.18 23.72
N SER A 328 19.10 32.17 22.90
CA SER A 328 20.44 32.72 22.58
C SER A 328 21.32 32.04 21.51
N PRO A 329 21.88 32.85 20.58
CA PRO A 329 22.78 32.41 19.53
C PRO A 329 24.26 32.62 19.93
N THR A 330 25.15 31.74 19.49
CA THR A 330 26.57 32.12 19.32
C THR A 330 27.21 31.27 18.22
N ALA A 331 28.09 31.93 17.46
CA ALA A 331 28.94 31.42 16.38
C ALA A 331 28.28 31.22 15.00
N ALA A 332 28.25 32.33 14.26
CA ALA A 332 28.37 32.33 12.82
C ALA A 332 29.47 31.36 12.37
N THR A 333 29.08 30.27 11.70
CA THR A 333 30.03 29.39 11.02
C THR A 333 29.89 29.62 9.52
N CYS A 334 30.91 30.32 9.02
CA CYS A 334 31.26 30.53 7.64
C CYS A 334 31.13 29.22 6.82
N TRP A 335 30.48 29.29 5.66
CA TRP A 335 30.40 28.22 4.68
C TRP A 335 31.81 27.81 4.21
N ARG A 336 32.37 26.74 4.80
CA ARG A 336 33.49 26.01 4.20
C ARG A 336 32.94 24.91 3.32
N ARG A 337 33.20 25.02 2.01
CA ARG A 337 33.15 23.88 1.07
C ARG A 337 33.92 22.71 1.69
N ARG A 338 33.23 21.65 2.12
CA ARG A 338 33.87 20.35 2.36
C ARG A 338 34.32 19.82 1.00
N ARG A 339 35.65 19.70 0.82
CA ARG A 339 36.19 18.89 -0.26
C ARG A 339 35.76 17.45 -0.01
N VAL A 340 35.03 16.89 -0.96
CA VAL A 340 34.78 15.45 -1.05
C VAL A 340 36.14 14.75 -1.14
N PRO A 341 36.50 13.82 -0.24
CA PRO A 341 37.71 13.03 -0.43
C PRO A 341 37.55 12.15 -1.66
N ALA A 342 38.56 12.16 -2.53
CA ALA A 342 38.59 11.32 -3.72
C ALA A 342 38.33 9.85 -3.35
N CYS A 343 37.30 9.26 -3.97
CA CYS A 343 37.07 7.82 -3.95
C CYS A 343 38.34 7.11 -4.44
N ARG A 344 39.03 6.42 -3.52
CA ARG A 344 40.05 5.45 -3.91
C ARG A 344 39.36 4.25 -4.55
N PRO A 345 39.82 3.76 -5.72
CA PRO A 345 39.27 2.55 -6.32
C PRO A 345 39.53 1.36 -5.40
N ARG A 346 38.48 0.62 -5.06
CA ARG A 346 38.59 -0.69 -4.40
C ARG A 346 39.27 -1.66 -5.38
N PRO A 347 40.28 -2.44 -4.95
CA PRO A 347 40.84 -3.49 -5.79
C PRO A 347 39.80 -4.59 -6.01
N CYS A 348 39.57 -4.93 -7.27
CA CYS A 348 38.77 -6.07 -7.70
C CYS A 348 39.31 -7.35 -7.06
N ARG A 349 38.56 -7.95 -6.14
CA ARG A 349 38.82 -9.32 -5.68
C ARG A 349 38.46 -10.28 -6.81
N GLY A 350 39.45 -11.07 -7.20
CA GLY A 350 39.42 -11.99 -8.32
C GLY A 350 38.32 -13.05 -8.20
N SER A 351 37.85 -13.40 -9.40
CA SER A 351 36.94 -14.48 -9.73
C SER A 351 37.52 -15.85 -9.32
N GLY A 352 36.91 -16.44 -8.29
CA GLY A 352 37.05 -17.87 -8.03
C GLY A 352 36.17 -18.66 -9.01
N ARG A 353 36.81 -19.34 -9.97
CA ARG A 353 36.18 -20.33 -10.86
C ARG A 353 35.58 -21.48 -10.02
N PRO A 354 34.32 -21.88 -10.22
CA PRO A 354 33.86 -23.19 -9.79
C PRO A 354 34.30 -24.26 -10.80
N SER A 355 34.99 -25.28 -10.29
CA SER A 355 35.42 -26.45 -11.04
C SER A 355 34.20 -27.27 -11.51
N SER A 356 34.12 -27.51 -12.81
CA SER A 356 33.17 -28.43 -13.42
C SER A 356 33.52 -29.88 -13.08
N ARG A 357 32.77 -30.49 -12.15
CA ARG A 357 32.73 -31.95 -11.99
C ARG A 357 31.80 -32.54 -13.05
N ARG A 358 32.37 -33.34 -13.95
CA ARG A 358 31.65 -34.21 -14.90
C ARG A 358 30.79 -35.24 -14.15
N PRO A 359 29.53 -35.47 -14.53
CA PRO A 359 28.83 -36.70 -14.16
C PRO A 359 29.29 -37.85 -15.07
N GLY A 360 29.66 -38.98 -14.47
CA GLY A 360 29.96 -40.23 -15.16
C GLY A 360 28.70 -40.91 -15.73
N PRO A 361 28.86 -41.88 -16.65
CA PRO A 361 27.76 -42.52 -17.35
C PRO A 361 26.93 -43.42 -16.41
N ARG A 362 25.60 -43.24 -16.43
CA ARG A 362 24.65 -44.17 -15.82
C ARG A 362 24.56 -45.44 -16.67
N THR A 363 25.01 -46.55 -16.09
CA THR A 363 24.74 -47.91 -16.53
C THR A 363 23.25 -48.24 -16.38
N THR A 364 22.62 -48.68 -17.47
CA THR A 364 21.29 -49.31 -17.49
C THR A 364 21.38 -50.78 -17.06
N PRO A 365 20.45 -51.29 -16.23
CA PRO A 365 20.29 -52.73 -16.08
C PRO A 365 19.32 -53.29 -17.13
N ARG A 366 19.79 -54.32 -17.84
CA ARG A 366 18.99 -55.27 -18.63
C ARG A 366 18.11 -56.07 -17.67
N THR A 367 16.83 -56.22 -18.01
CA THR A 367 15.99 -57.33 -17.53
C THR A 367 15.47 -58.10 -18.74
N SER A 368 16.15 -59.21 -19.03
CA SER A 368 15.53 -60.47 -19.46
C SER A 368 15.06 -61.18 -18.16
N THR A 369 14.02 -62.01 -18.06
CA THR A 369 13.45 -63.00 -18.98
C THR A 369 12.12 -63.51 -18.39
N SER A 370 11.27 -64.08 -19.26
CA SER A 370 10.33 -65.21 -19.03
C SER A 370 9.17 -65.08 -18.03
N ARG A 371 7.94 -65.09 -18.53
CA ARG A 371 7.18 -66.32 -18.79
C ARG A 371 6.09 -66.09 -19.84
#